data_AF-A0A1G0JVH7-F1
#
_entry.id   AF-A0A1G0JVH7-F1
#
_cell.length_a   1.000
_cell.length_b   1.000
_cell.length_c   1.000
_cell.angle_alpha   90.00
_cell.angle_beta   90.00
_cell.angle_gamma   90.00
#
_symmetry.space_group_name_H-M   'P 1'
#
loop_
_entity.id
_entity.type
_entity.pdbx_description
1 polymer ?
#
loop_
_entity_poly.entity_id
_entity_poly.type
_entity_poly.pdbx_seq_one_letter_code
_entity_poly.pdbx_strand_id
1 'polypeptide(L)'
;NLKGIIENHIGYMPIPMAVAGPLRIQGTYAQGEYYVPLCTLEGTLSMSMTRGFYLTHQSNGIRTQHVRQELSRSPIFIFEDFDKRAVFSKWIIARYEQLKQIADSTTRHGKLLRIDQYPNHNSVIMDFVYNTAEAAGQNMTTFATHKACRYIREQFTSSHGIEFKYFIESNFNADKNPTHRTLVHGRGHHVIASALVKGKLLRRILRCTAAEMVEGWSQVSPGFQMAGVLGNNMHVANALAALYLATGQDAACVAENSVGIVSYEKRNNDDLLVLLSMPSITVGTVGGGTRLKKQRANLEMLGCTGKDSSKKLAEIICASALALELSLAGAIGTDEFAQSHADYGR
;
A
#
# COMPACT_ATOMS: atom_id res chain seq x y z
N ASN A 1 5.99 25.72 9.43
CA ASN A 1 6.89 25.60 8.26
C ASN A 1 6.27 24.60 7.28
N LEU A 2 5.63 25.09 6.20
CA LEU A 2 4.92 24.26 5.20
C LEU A 2 5.75 24.04 3.90
N LYS A 3 7.02 24.47 3.88
CA LYS A 3 7.87 24.41 2.69
C LYS A 3 7.99 22.98 2.17
N GLY A 4 7.54 22.72 0.93
CA GLY A 4 7.54 21.38 0.32
C GLY A 4 6.36 20.49 0.73
N ILE A 5 5.28 21.06 1.26
CA ILE A 5 3.98 20.40 1.43
C ILE A 5 2.92 21.03 0.53
N ILE A 6 2.89 22.36 0.43
CA ILE A 6 1.85 23.08 -0.32
C ILE A 6 2.34 24.47 -0.77
N GLU A 7 1.85 24.92 -1.92
CA GLU A 7 2.02 26.25 -2.51
C GLU A 7 0.68 27.02 -2.47
N ASN A 8 0.72 28.37 -2.58
CA ASN A 8 -0.47 29.22 -2.56
C ASN A 8 -1.39 29.00 -1.32
N HIS A 9 -0.77 28.81 -0.16
CA HIS A 9 -1.46 28.44 1.08
C HIS A 9 -2.36 29.55 1.64
N ILE A 10 -3.65 29.25 1.82
CA ILE A 10 -4.65 30.18 2.40
C ILE A 10 -5.17 29.76 3.78
N GLY A 11 -4.83 28.56 4.26
CA GLY A 11 -5.34 28.02 5.52
C GLY A 11 -5.42 26.49 5.54
N TYR A 12 -6.16 25.96 6.49
CA TYR A 12 -6.32 24.52 6.71
C TYR A 12 -7.79 24.11 6.68
N MET A 13 -8.08 22.96 6.08
CA MET A 13 -9.42 22.34 6.13
C MET A 13 -9.49 21.36 7.32
N PRO A 14 -10.37 21.56 8.31
CA PRO A 14 -10.57 20.59 9.38
C PRO A 14 -11.27 19.34 8.84
N ILE A 15 -10.76 18.15 9.16
CA ILE A 15 -11.40 16.86 8.90
C ILE A 15 -11.67 16.20 10.26
N PRO A 16 -12.89 15.69 10.53
CA PRO A 16 -13.20 14.96 11.75
C PRO A 16 -12.23 13.79 11.98
N MET A 17 -11.87 13.57 13.24
CA MET A 17 -10.91 12.54 13.62
C MET A 17 -11.48 11.69 14.76
N ALA A 18 -11.26 10.38 14.69
CA ALA A 18 -11.66 9.40 15.69
C ALA A 18 -10.49 8.46 16.01
N VAL A 19 -10.66 7.64 17.04
CA VAL A 19 -9.75 6.55 17.40
C VAL A 19 -10.57 5.27 17.45
N ALA A 20 -10.14 4.24 16.70
CA ALA A 20 -10.70 2.89 16.77
C ALA A 20 -9.76 1.98 17.57
N GLY A 21 -10.29 1.16 18.47
CA GLY A 21 -9.46 0.29 19.30
C GLY A 21 -10.23 -0.56 20.30
N PRO A 22 -9.55 -1.49 20.99
CA PRO A 22 -8.14 -1.86 20.78
C PRO A 22 -7.96 -2.85 19.62
N LEU A 23 -6.95 -2.60 18.77
CA LEU A 23 -6.48 -3.53 17.74
C LEU A 23 -5.28 -4.32 18.28
N ARG A 24 -5.38 -5.64 18.42
CA ARG A 24 -4.27 -6.51 18.84
C ARG A 24 -3.59 -7.14 17.63
N ILE A 25 -2.28 -6.95 17.49
CA ILE A 25 -1.47 -7.48 16.38
C ILE A 25 -0.34 -8.38 16.90
N GLN A 26 -0.11 -9.49 16.19
CA GLN A 26 1.05 -10.36 16.30
C GLN A 26 1.77 -10.42 14.94
N GLY A 27 2.59 -9.40 14.66
CA GLY A 27 3.19 -9.14 13.35
C GLY A 27 4.69 -9.37 13.24
N THR A 28 5.28 -9.16 12.07
CA THR A 28 6.75 -9.15 11.94
C THR A 28 7.37 -7.93 12.64
N TYR A 29 6.69 -6.77 12.60
CA TYR A 29 7.16 -5.48 13.12
C TYR A 29 6.17 -4.82 14.10
N ALA A 30 4.86 -5.06 13.94
CA ALA A 30 3.81 -4.61 14.84
C ALA A 30 3.46 -5.71 15.86
N GLN A 31 3.74 -5.47 17.13
CA GLN A 31 3.44 -6.39 18.24
C GLN A 31 2.69 -5.64 19.34
N GLY A 32 1.59 -6.20 19.85
CA GLY A 32 0.83 -5.63 20.96
C GLY A 32 -0.50 -4.99 20.56
N GLU A 33 -0.97 -4.07 21.40
CA GLU A 33 -2.26 -3.38 21.23
C GLU A 33 -2.08 -1.96 20.70
N TYR A 34 -2.98 -1.57 19.80
CA TYR A 34 -2.95 -0.30 19.11
C TYR A 34 -4.32 0.38 19.18
N TYR A 35 -4.30 1.69 19.33
CA TYR A 35 -5.46 2.56 19.17
C TYR A 35 -5.24 3.36 17.89
N VAL A 36 -6.03 3.07 16.86
CA VAL A 36 -5.77 3.51 15.49
C VAL A 36 -6.48 4.84 15.22
N PRO A 37 -5.76 5.91 14.89
CA PRO A 37 -6.36 7.20 14.55
C PRO A 37 -6.91 7.15 13.11
N LEU A 38 -8.08 7.75 12.90
CA LEU A 38 -8.80 7.78 11.63
C LEU A 38 -9.30 9.19 11.35
N CYS A 39 -9.16 9.67 10.12
CA CYS A 39 -9.81 10.91 9.65
C CYS A 39 -10.79 10.59 8.53
N THR A 40 -12.08 10.87 8.70
CA THR A 40 -13.09 10.53 7.69
C THR A 40 -14.30 11.45 7.76
N LEU A 41 -15.02 11.53 6.64
CA LEU A 41 -16.35 12.13 6.54
C LEU A 41 -17.44 11.07 6.32
N GLU A 42 -17.05 9.80 6.22
CA GLU A 42 -17.98 8.69 6.08
C GLU A 42 -18.49 8.28 7.47
N GLY A 43 -19.80 8.44 7.67
CA GLY A 43 -20.48 7.98 8.88
C GLY A 43 -20.24 6.50 9.13
N THR A 44 -20.27 6.07 10.39
CA THR A 44 -20.06 4.68 10.86
C THR A 44 -18.69 4.06 10.64
N LEU A 45 -17.78 4.63 9.82
CA LEU A 45 -16.52 3.98 9.48
C LEU A 45 -15.68 3.61 10.72
N SER A 46 -15.53 4.54 11.67
CA SER A 46 -14.80 4.31 12.92
C SER A 46 -15.45 3.24 13.80
N MET A 47 -16.78 3.19 13.84
CA MET A 47 -17.55 2.19 14.58
C MET A 47 -17.44 0.80 13.94
N SER A 48 -17.52 0.72 12.61
CA SER A 48 -17.34 -0.52 11.87
C SER A 48 -15.93 -1.08 12.07
N MET A 49 -14.90 -0.22 11.97
CA MET A 49 -13.52 -0.63 12.25
C MET A 49 -13.35 -1.10 13.70
N THR A 50 -13.94 -0.40 14.67
CA THR A 50 -13.93 -0.79 16.09
C THR A 50 -14.63 -2.13 16.32
N ARG A 51 -15.76 -2.40 15.64
CA ARG A 51 -16.44 -3.71 15.69
C ARG A 51 -15.54 -4.83 15.20
N GLY A 52 -14.83 -4.62 14.09
CA GLY A 52 -13.84 -5.56 13.57
C GLY A 52 -12.66 -5.79 14.52
N PHE A 53 -12.14 -4.73 15.14
CA PHE A 53 -11.06 -4.81 16.14
C PHE A 53 -11.50 -5.61 17.35
N TYR A 54 -12.68 -5.31 17.90
CA TYR A 54 -13.24 -6.03 19.03
C TYR A 54 -13.44 -7.52 18.73
N LEU A 55 -14.00 -7.84 17.55
CA LEU A 55 -14.23 -9.23 17.13
C LEU A 55 -12.92 -10.03 17.02
N THR A 56 -11.91 -9.45 16.38
CA THR A 56 -10.60 -10.10 16.20
C THR A 56 -9.81 -10.16 17.51
N HIS A 57 -9.88 -9.12 18.36
CA HIS A 57 -9.27 -9.08 19.69
C HIS A 57 -9.74 -10.23 20.59
N GLN A 58 -11.06 -10.45 20.64
CA GLN A 58 -11.69 -11.58 21.37
C GLN A 58 -11.34 -12.96 20.76
N SER A 59 -10.73 -12.96 19.58
CA SER A 59 -10.23 -14.12 18.83
C SER A 59 -8.69 -14.16 18.76
N ASN A 60 -8.00 -13.62 19.77
CA ASN A 60 -6.54 -13.60 19.92
C ASN A 60 -5.79 -12.55 19.06
N GLY A 61 -6.51 -11.67 18.38
CA GLY A 61 -5.96 -10.61 17.54
C GLY A 61 -5.68 -11.05 16.10
N ILE A 62 -5.00 -10.17 15.36
CA ILE A 62 -4.64 -10.35 13.97
C ILE A 62 -3.15 -10.69 13.88
N ARG A 63 -2.80 -11.70 13.09
CA ARG A 63 -1.42 -12.00 12.72
C ARG A 63 -1.08 -11.24 11.44
N THR A 64 0.10 -10.64 11.38
CA THR A 64 0.59 -10.01 10.14
C THR A 64 1.98 -10.51 9.77
N GLN A 65 2.28 -10.46 8.48
CA GLN A 65 3.59 -10.72 7.94
C GLN A 65 3.93 -9.66 6.92
N HIS A 66 5.02 -8.92 7.16
CA HIS A 66 5.63 -8.06 6.15
C HIS A 66 6.49 -8.92 5.21
N VAL A 67 6.14 -8.93 3.93
CA VAL A 67 6.77 -9.80 2.92
C VAL A 67 7.99 -9.11 2.31
N ARG A 68 7.81 -7.87 1.85
CA ARG A 68 8.88 -7.06 1.24
C ARG A 68 8.52 -5.58 1.17
N GLN A 69 9.53 -4.76 0.90
CA GLN A 69 9.38 -3.33 0.65
C GLN A 69 10.17 -2.93 -0.59
N GLU A 70 9.45 -2.57 -1.65
CA GLU A 70 10.02 -2.27 -2.96
C GLU A 70 9.23 -1.17 -3.65
N LEU A 71 9.85 -0.01 -3.86
CA LEU A 71 9.26 1.09 -4.63
C LEU A 71 10.08 1.33 -5.89
N SER A 72 9.43 1.54 -7.03
CA SER A 72 10.14 1.73 -8.29
C SER A 72 9.86 3.05 -9.01
N ARG A 73 10.79 3.42 -9.88
CA ARG A 73 10.64 4.48 -10.89
C ARG A 73 11.06 3.92 -12.24
N SER A 74 10.20 4.05 -13.24
CA SER A 74 10.32 3.31 -14.50
C SER A 74 10.51 4.25 -15.71
N PRO A 75 11.72 4.77 -15.96
CA PRO A 75 12.02 5.48 -17.20
C PRO A 75 11.88 4.60 -18.43
N ILE A 76 11.53 5.22 -19.57
CA ILE A 76 11.54 4.58 -20.89
C ILE A 76 12.63 5.20 -21.75
N PHE A 77 13.42 4.35 -22.40
CA PHE A 77 14.48 4.71 -23.33
C PHE A 77 14.08 4.31 -24.75
N ILE A 78 14.22 5.20 -25.72
CA ILE A 78 13.73 5.06 -27.09
C ILE A 78 14.89 5.23 -28.07
N PHE A 79 15.11 4.23 -28.90
CA PHE A 79 16.21 4.13 -29.85
C PHE A 79 15.69 4.22 -31.29
N GLU A 80 16.60 4.36 -32.25
CA GLU A 80 16.24 4.34 -33.68
C GLU A 80 15.69 2.97 -34.10
N ASP A 81 16.31 1.89 -33.63
CA ASP A 81 15.98 0.51 -33.99
C ASP A 81 16.11 -0.45 -32.78
N PHE A 82 15.68 -1.69 -32.97
CA PHE A 82 15.71 -2.71 -31.92
C PHE A 82 17.11 -3.26 -31.63
N ASP A 83 18.06 -3.13 -32.57
CA ASP A 83 19.44 -3.60 -32.40
C ASP A 83 20.20 -2.67 -31.43
N LYS A 84 20.08 -1.36 -31.61
CA LYS A 84 20.62 -0.33 -30.70
C LYS A 84 20.05 -0.47 -29.30
N ARG A 85 18.74 -0.72 -29.18
CA ARG A 85 18.10 -1.03 -27.90
C ARG A 85 18.69 -2.30 -27.27
N ALA A 86 18.96 -3.35 -28.04
CA ALA A 86 19.56 -4.58 -27.53
C ALA A 86 21.00 -4.37 -27.01
N VAL A 87 21.79 -3.54 -27.70
CA VAL A 87 23.13 -3.10 -27.23
C VAL A 87 23.00 -2.35 -25.90
N PHE A 88 22.06 -1.43 -25.79
CA PHE A 88 21.78 -0.69 -24.55
C PHE A 88 21.40 -1.60 -23.39
N SER A 89 20.47 -2.54 -23.61
CA SER A 89 20.04 -3.51 -22.59
C SER A 89 21.22 -4.32 -22.01
N LYS A 90 22.13 -4.79 -22.87
CA LYS A 90 23.34 -5.51 -22.44
C LYS A 90 24.28 -4.61 -21.65
N TRP A 91 24.44 -3.35 -22.07
CA TRP A 91 25.27 -2.38 -21.38
C TRP A 91 24.78 -2.08 -19.96
N ILE A 92 23.46 -1.94 -19.76
CA ILE A 92 22.87 -1.74 -18.42
C ILE A 92 23.18 -2.92 -17.49
N ILE A 93 23.07 -4.16 -17.98
CA ILE A 93 23.41 -5.36 -17.19
C ILE A 93 24.89 -5.33 -16.78
N ALA A 94 25.78 -5.07 -17.74
CA ALA A 94 27.22 -5.02 -17.49
C ALA A 94 27.65 -3.89 -16.54
N ARG A 95 26.83 -2.83 -16.43
CA ARG A 95 27.12 -1.63 -15.63
C ARG A 95 26.27 -1.50 -14.37
N TYR A 96 25.53 -2.55 -13.99
CA TYR A 96 24.60 -2.51 -12.86
C TYR A 96 25.24 -1.97 -11.58
N GLU A 97 26.43 -2.46 -11.20
CA GLU A 97 27.11 -2.01 -9.98
C GLU A 97 27.47 -0.52 -9.98
N GLN A 98 27.92 0.02 -11.13
CA GLN A 98 28.18 1.47 -11.21
C GLN A 98 26.88 2.26 -11.13
N LEU A 99 25.82 1.83 -11.84
CA LEU A 99 24.51 2.48 -11.79
C LEU A 99 23.93 2.47 -10.38
N LYS A 100 24.09 1.36 -9.66
CA LYS A 100 23.72 1.22 -8.26
C LYS A 100 24.46 2.22 -7.38
N GLN A 101 25.79 2.32 -7.49
CA GLN A 101 26.57 3.31 -6.72
C GLN A 101 26.12 4.74 -6.99
N ILE A 102 25.84 5.07 -8.26
CA ILE A 102 25.39 6.41 -8.65
C ILE A 102 24.00 6.72 -8.10
N ALA A 103 23.05 5.80 -8.23
CA ALA A 103 21.72 5.97 -7.68
C ALA A 103 21.76 6.10 -6.15
N ASP A 104 22.47 5.19 -5.47
CA ASP A 104 22.61 5.16 -4.01
C ASP A 104 23.31 6.43 -3.48
N SER A 105 24.17 7.08 -4.27
CA SER A 105 24.83 8.34 -3.85
C SER A 105 23.87 9.53 -3.67
N THR A 106 22.62 9.43 -4.13
CA THR A 106 21.61 10.49 -3.96
C THR A 106 20.90 10.48 -2.61
N THR A 107 21.07 9.40 -1.84
CA THR A 107 20.27 9.14 -0.64
C THR A 107 21.13 8.48 0.44
N ARG A 108 20.88 8.83 1.70
CA ARG A 108 21.56 8.18 2.84
C ARG A 108 20.94 6.84 3.21
N HIS A 109 19.65 6.65 2.90
CA HIS A 109 18.87 5.53 3.41
C HIS A 109 18.34 4.62 2.29
N GLY A 110 18.04 5.18 1.12
CA GLY A 110 17.54 4.39 0.00
C GLY A 110 18.63 3.51 -0.61
N LYS A 111 18.23 2.37 -1.16
CA LYS A 111 19.13 1.43 -1.84
C LYS A 111 18.47 0.89 -3.10
N LEU A 112 19.14 1.01 -4.24
CA LEU A 112 18.75 0.33 -5.48
C LEU A 112 18.93 -1.18 -5.27
N LEU A 113 17.86 -1.94 -5.50
CA LEU A 113 17.81 -3.39 -5.31
C LEU A 113 18.07 -4.11 -6.63
N ARG A 114 17.50 -3.60 -7.72
CA ARG A 114 17.63 -4.14 -9.09
C ARG A 114 17.14 -3.14 -10.13
N ILE A 115 17.43 -3.42 -11.40
CA ILE A 115 16.85 -2.74 -12.56
C ILE A 115 16.24 -3.82 -13.46
N ASP A 116 14.92 -3.91 -13.48
CA ASP A 116 14.20 -4.86 -14.33
C ASP A 116 13.99 -4.23 -15.73
N GLN A 117 14.16 -5.00 -16.80
CA GLN A 117 14.05 -4.49 -18.17
C GLN A 117 12.82 -5.05 -18.87
N TYR A 118 12.02 -4.16 -19.47
CA TYR A 118 10.83 -4.52 -20.25
C TYR A 118 10.95 -3.92 -21.66
N PRO A 119 11.53 -4.66 -22.62
CA PRO A 119 11.70 -4.19 -23.97
C PRO A 119 10.34 -4.11 -24.72
N ASN A 120 10.13 -3.02 -25.46
CA ASN A 120 8.94 -2.79 -26.29
C ASN A 120 9.35 -2.18 -27.63
N HIS A 121 9.37 -2.98 -28.70
CA HIS A 121 9.88 -2.57 -30.02
C HIS A 121 11.31 -1.97 -29.93
N ASN A 122 11.53 -0.77 -30.47
CA ASN A 122 12.77 0.01 -30.39
C ASN A 122 12.94 0.79 -29.07
N SER A 123 12.11 0.51 -28.05
CA SER A 123 12.19 1.11 -26.73
C SER A 123 12.36 0.06 -25.64
N VAL A 124 12.75 0.49 -24.45
CA VAL A 124 12.84 -0.36 -23.26
C VAL A 124 12.50 0.45 -22.02
N ILE A 125 11.58 -0.08 -21.22
CA ILE A 125 11.31 0.42 -19.88
C ILE A 125 12.34 -0.19 -18.95
N MET A 126 13.01 0.66 -18.18
CA MET A 126 13.94 0.26 -17.14
C MET A 126 13.30 0.54 -15.79
N ASP A 127 12.91 -0.49 -15.07
CA ASP A 127 12.24 -0.37 -13.78
C ASP A 127 13.27 -0.41 -12.64
N PHE A 128 13.65 0.77 -12.16
CA PHE A 128 14.61 0.91 -11.06
C PHE A 128 13.88 0.68 -9.75
N VAL A 129 14.17 -0.44 -9.07
CA VAL A 129 13.49 -0.86 -7.84
C VAL A 129 14.35 -0.58 -6.63
N TYR A 130 13.79 0.07 -5.61
CA TYR A 130 14.51 0.54 -4.44
C TYR A 130 13.88 0.06 -3.13
N ASN A 131 14.72 -0.14 -2.11
CA ASN A 131 14.28 -0.03 -0.72
C ASN A 131 14.31 1.45 -0.29
N THR A 132 13.30 1.89 0.44
CA THR A 132 13.09 3.31 0.79
C THR A 132 13.23 3.60 2.29
N ALA A 133 13.64 2.61 3.07
CA ALA A 133 13.73 2.67 4.54
C ALA A 133 12.42 3.17 5.18
N GLU A 134 12.48 4.25 5.97
CA GLU A 134 11.33 4.81 6.69
C GLU A 134 10.49 5.78 5.84
N ALA A 135 10.97 6.17 4.66
CA ALA A 135 10.24 7.08 3.78
C ALA A 135 9.30 6.31 2.84
N ALA A 136 8.18 6.93 2.46
CA ALA A 136 7.32 6.41 1.39
C ALA A 136 8.11 6.26 0.09
N GLY A 137 9.01 7.20 -0.21
CA GLY A 137 10.11 7.03 -1.16
C GLY A 137 9.91 7.59 -2.56
N GLN A 138 8.71 8.08 -2.92
CA GLN A 138 8.40 8.54 -4.29
C GLN A 138 9.37 9.59 -4.83
N ASN A 139 9.72 10.61 -4.04
CA ASN A 139 10.68 11.64 -4.45
C ASN A 139 12.11 11.09 -4.50
N MET A 140 12.47 10.21 -3.56
CA MET A 140 13.80 9.61 -3.47
C MET A 140 14.09 8.76 -4.71
N THR A 141 13.16 7.90 -5.12
CA THR A 141 13.33 7.07 -6.32
C THR A 141 13.42 7.92 -7.58
N THR A 142 12.66 9.01 -7.68
CA THR A 142 12.76 9.95 -8.80
C THR A 142 14.15 10.59 -8.88
N PHE A 143 14.70 11.11 -7.79
CA PHE A 143 16.02 11.74 -7.81
C PHE A 143 17.15 10.74 -8.06
N ALA A 144 17.09 9.57 -7.43
CA ALA A 144 18.06 8.49 -7.64
C ALA A 144 18.07 8.03 -9.10
N THR A 145 16.90 7.73 -9.67
CA THR A 145 16.78 7.31 -11.07
C THR A 145 17.16 8.45 -12.02
N HIS A 146 16.81 9.70 -11.74
CA HIS A 146 17.20 10.82 -12.58
C HIS A 146 18.73 10.97 -12.68
N LYS A 147 19.45 10.84 -11.56
CA LYS A 147 20.92 10.87 -11.56
C LYS A 147 21.51 9.70 -12.35
N ALA A 148 20.95 8.50 -12.18
CA ALA A 148 21.35 7.33 -12.97
C ALA A 148 21.10 7.54 -14.47
N CYS A 149 19.93 8.04 -14.88
CA CYS A 149 19.61 8.34 -16.28
C CYS A 149 20.57 9.36 -16.91
N ARG A 150 20.99 10.39 -16.16
CA ARG A 150 21.98 11.37 -16.66
C ARG A 150 23.33 10.71 -16.93
N TYR A 151 23.81 9.89 -16.01
CA TYR A 151 25.04 9.13 -16.21
C TYR A 151 24.92 8.15 -17.38
N ILE A 152 23.79 7.44 -17.50
CA ILE A 152 23.51 6.54 -18.62
C ILE A 152 23.64 7.30 -19.95
N ARG A 153 22.98 8.46 -20.08
CA ARG A 153 23.06 9.29 -21.27
C ARG A 153 24.49 9.70 -21.60
N GLU A 154 25.23 10.18 -20.61
CA GLU A 154 26.60 10.65 -20.85
C GLU A 154 27.54 9.49 -21.24
N GLN A 155 27.50 8.38 -20.51
CA GLN A 155 28.46 7.27 -20.69
C GLN A 155 28.11 6.33 -21.84
N PHE A 156 26.83 6.03 -22.05
CA PHE A 156 26.43 5.13 -23.13
C PHE A 156 26.65 5.78 -24.49
N THR A 157 26.19 7.03 -24.66
CA THR A 157 26.39 7.78 -25.90
C THR A 157 27.88 7.94 -26.23
N SER A 158 28.71 8.30 -25.23
CA SER A 158 30.15 8.46 -25.45
C SER A 158 30.88 7.16 -25.81
N SER A 159 30.44 6.02 -25.27
CA SER A 159 31.13 4.73 -25.49
C SER A 159 30.66 3.96 -26.73
N HIS A 160 29.43 4.19 -27.20
CA HIS A 160 28.85 3.43 -28.32
C HIS A 160 28.50 4.31 -29.53
N GLY A 161 28.50 5.65 -29.40
CA GLY A 161 28.04 6.54 -30.46
C GLY A 161 26.55 6.39 -30.79
N ILE A 162 25.76 5.83 -29.86
CA ILE A 162 24.33 5.58 -30.03
C ILE A 162 23.55 6.65 -29.26
N GLU A 163 22.80 7.47 -30.00
CA GLU A 163 21.87 8.44 -29.44
C GLU A 163 20.51 7.80 -29.10
N PHE A 164 19.83 8.36 -28.10
CA PHE A 164 18.50 7.93 -27.68
C PHE A 164 17.71 9.06 -27.01
N LYS A 165 16.38 8.93 -26.98
CA LYS A 165 15.50 9.77 -26.15
C LYS A 165 15.09 9.01 -24.91
N TYR A 166 14.86 9.70 -23.79
CA TYR A 166 14.26 9.05 -22.63
C TYR A 166 13.28 9.97 -21.89
N PHE A 167 12.28 9.35 -21.28
CA PHE A 167 11.39 9.99 -20.32
C PHE A 167 11.61 9.34 -18.95
N ILE A 168 11.63 10.14 -17.88
CA ILE A 168 11.87 9.64 -16.52
C ILE A 168 10.73 8.75 -16.01
N GLU A 169 9.53 8.91 -16.58
CA GLU A 169 8.32 8.17 -16.23
C GLU A 169 7.67 7.61 -17.49
N SER A 170 7.39 6.32 -17.48
CA SER A 170 6.67 5.59 -18.52
C SER A 170 5.26 5.18 -18.09
N ASN A 171 4.90 5.49 -16.84
CA ASN A 171 3.72 5.06 -16.13
C ASN A 171 3.70 3.55 -15.79
N PHE A 172 4.79 2.82 -16.04
CA PHE A 172 4.86 1.39 -15.76
C PHE A 172 4.90 1.06 -14.26
N ASN A 173 5.56 1.88 -13.42
CA ASN A 173 5.49 1.73 -11.96
C ASN A 173 4.08 1.97 -11.39
N ALA A 174 3.18 2.53 -12.20
CA ALA A 174 1.80 2.83 -11.86
C ALA A 174 1.62 3.73 -10.62
N ASP A 175 2.47 4.75 -10.45
CA ASP A 175 2.30 5.73 -9.38
C ASP A 175 0.88 6.32 -9.42
N LYS A 176 0.12 6.12 -8.34
CA LYS A 176 -1.27 6.57 -8.15
C LYS A 176 -2.29 5.94 -9.09
N ASN A 177 -1.97 4.81 -9.72
CA ASN A 177 -2.87 4.09 -10.61
C ASN A 177 -2.97 2.60 -10.20
N PRO A 178 -4.19 2.04 -10.05
CA PRO A 178 -4.33 0.61 -9.81
C PRO A 178 -3.96 -0.15 -11.09
N THR A 179 -3.05 -1.12 -11.00
CA THR A 179 -2.65 -1.93 -12.16
C THR A 179 -2.47 -3.41 -11.82
N HIS A 180 -2.57 -4.27 -12.84
CA HIS A 180 -2.23 -5.68 -12.72
C HIS A 180 -0.77 -5.90 -12.30
N ARG A 181 0.15 -5.00 -12.73
CA ARG A 181 1.55 -5.05 -12.31
C ARG A 181 1.67 -5.04 -10.79
N THR A 182 0.86 -4.22 -10.11
CA THR A 182 0.84 -4.13 -8.65
C THR A 182 0.51 -5.45 -7.97
N LEU A 183 -0.38 -6.27 -8.54
CA LEU A 183 -0.71 -7.60 -8.00
C LEU A 183 0.50 -8.55 -8.04
N VAL A 184 1.26 -8.52 -9.15
CA VAL A 184 2.36 -9.46 -9.38
C VAL A 184 3.66 -8.97 -8.73
N HIS A 185 4.00 -7.71 -8.97
CA HIS A 185 5.29 -7.12 -8.58
C HIS A 185 5.21 -6.26 -7.33
N GLY A 186 4.02 -5.93 -6.81
CA GLY A 186 3.89 -5.06 -5.65
C GLY A 186 4.37 -3.63 -5.90
N ARG A 187 4.17 -2.78 -4.88
CA ARG A 187 4.65 -1.39 -4.88
C ARG A 187 4.60 -0.79 -3.46
N GLY A 188 5.73 -0.41 -2.89
CA GLY A 188 5.80 -0.02 -1.48
C GLY A 188 5.90 -1.27 -0.59
N HIS A 189 5.08 -1.37 0.45
CA HIS A 189 5.10 -2.51 1.37
C HIS A 189 4.08 -3.58 0.95
N HIS A 190 4.52 -4.85 0.89
CA HIS A 190 3.62 -5.99 0.79
C HIS A 190 3.40 -6.58 2.19
N VAL A 191 2.15 -6.59 2.64
CA VAL A 191 1.75 -7.18 3.92
C VAL A 191 0.63 -8.20 3.71
N ILE A 192 0.71 -9.30 4.45
CA ILE A 192 -0.36 -10.29 4.58
C ILE A 192 -0.87 -10.25 6.02
N ALA A 193 -2.18 -10.18 6.20
CA ALA A 193 -2.86 -10.25 7.49
C ALA A 193 -3.77 -11.48 7.56
N SER A 194 -3.92 -12.03 8.76
CA SER A 194 -4.76 -13.20 9.02
C SER A 194 -5.41 -13.12 10.40
N ALA A 195 -6.67 -13.51 10.50
CA ALA A 195 -7.34 -13.72 11.78
C ALA A 195 -8.18 -14.99 11.74
N LEU A 196 -8.12 -15.78 12.83
CA LEU A 196 -9.01 -16.91 13.04
C LEU A 196 -10.10 -16.48 14.02
N VAL A 197 -11.29 -16.19 13.50
CA VAL A 197 -12.41 -15.63 14.25
C VAL A 197 -13.29 -16.76 14.77
N LYS A 198 -13.57 -16.75 16.08
CA LYS A 198 -14.36 -17.82 16.70
C LYS A 198 -15.82 -17.78 16.22
N GLY A 199 -16.38 -18.91 15.83
CA GLY A 199 -17.76 -19.00 15.30
C GLY A 199 -18.82 -18.44 16.25
N LYS A 200 -18.65 -18.65 17.56
CA LYS A 200 -19.52 -18.08 18.60
C LYS A 200 -19.53 -16.54 18.61
N LEU A 201 -18.42 -15.91 18.21
CA LEU A 201 -18.29 -14.46 18.17
C LEU A 201 -18.88 -13.89 16.88
N LEU A 202 -18.76 -14.60 15.75
CA LEU A 202 -19.45 -14.24 14.50
C LEU A 202 -20.96 -14.15 14.75
N ARG A 203 -21.56 -15.20 15.31
CA ARG A 203 -23.00 -15.23 15.63
C ARG A 203 -23.42 -14.13 16.60
N ARG A 204 -22.59 -13.85 17.61
CA ARG A 204 -22.94 -12.87 18.65
C ARG A 204 -22.79 -11.42 18.18
N ILE A 205 -21.75 -11.12 17.39
CA ILE A 205 -21.34 -9.74 17.07
C ILE A 205 -21.76 -9.36 15.65
N LEU A 206 -21.59 -10.27 14.68
CA LEU A 206 -21.95 -10.04 13.28
C LEU A 206 -23.26 -10.72 12.87
N ARG A 207 -23.89 -11.49 13.78
CA ARG A 207 -25.17 -12.19 13.55
C ARG A 207 -25.17 -13.11 12.32
N CYS A 208 -23.99 -13.64 11.97
CA CYS A 208 -23.79 -14.58 10.88
C CYS A 208 -22.95 -15.78 11.31
N THR A 209 -22.86 -16.78 10.44
CA THR A 209 -22.03 -17.99 10.57
C THR A 209 -20.85 -17.94 9.60
N ALA A 210 -19.82 -18.77 9.86
CA ALA A 210 -18.70 -18.89 8.92
C ALA A 210 -19.14 -19.44 7.55
N ALA A 211 -20.17 -20.30 7.52
CA ALA A 211 -20.72 -20.83 6.28
C ALA A 211 -21.35 -19.74 5.41
N GLU A 212 -22.20 -18.90 5.98
CA GLU A 212 -22.84 -17.78 5.27
C GLU A 212 -21.80 -16.78 4.75
N MET A 213 -20.74 -16.51 5.52
CA MET A 213 -19.65 -15.62 5.09
C MET A 213 -18.90 -16.17 3.87
N VAL A 214 -18.60 -17.47 3.86
CA VAL A 214 -17.92 -18.15 2.74
C VAL A 214 -18.84 -18.22 1.52
N GLU A 215 -20.10 -18.58 1.72
CA GLU A 215 -21.10 -18.65 0.65
C GLU A 215 -21.31 -17.27 0.02
N GLY A 216 -21.56 -16.23 0.83
CA GLY A 216 -21.72 -14.86 0.36
C GLY A 216 -20.51 -14.39 -0.44
N TRP A 217 -19.30 -14.64 0.04
CA TRP A 217 -18.08 -14.31 -0.69
C TRP A 217 -17.97 -15.05 -2.03
N SER A 218 -18.37 -16.33 -2.09
CA SER A 218 -18.37 -17.10 -3.33
C SER A 218 -19.31 -16.51 -4.40
N GLN A 219 -20.39 -15.83 -3.99
CA GLN A 219 -21.35 -15.18 -4.89
C GLN A 219 -20.90 -13.76 -5.28
N VAL A 220 -20.25 -13.03 -4.38
CA VAL A 220 -19.77 -11.66 -4.65
C VAL A 220 -18.49 -11.68 -5.50
N SER A 221 -17.60 -12.66 -5.30
CA SER A 221 -16.30 -12.72 -5.97
C SER A 221 -16.37 -12.68 -7.51
N PRO A 222 -17.29 -13.38 -8.19
CA PRO A 222 -17.47 -13.25 -9.65
C PRO A 222 -17.85 -11.82 -10.08
N GLY A 223 -18.58 -11.07 -9.25
CA GLY A 223 -18.94 -9.68 -9.54
C GLY A 223 -17.72 -8.77 -9.68
N PHE A 224 -16.72 -8.90 -8.80
CA PHE A 224 -15.45 -8.18 -8.92
C PHE A 224 -14.71 -8.50 -10.22
N GLN A 225 -14.71 -9.78 -10.63
CA GLN A 225 -14.08 -10.22 -11.86
C GLN A 225 -14.79 -9.64 -13.09
N MET A 226 -16.12 -9.69 -13.11
CA MET A 226 -16.94 -9.11 -14.19
C MET A 226 -16.74 -7.60 -14.30
N ALA A 227 -16.58 -6.90 -13.17
CA ALA A 227 -16.32 -5.47 -13.14
C ALA A 227 -14.88 -5.08 -13.48
N GLY A 228 -13.96 -6.06 -13.64
CA GLY A 228 -12.54 -5.79 -13.91
C GLY A 228 -11.81 -5.15 -12.72
N VAL A 229 -12.28 -5.39 -11.49
CA VAL A 229 -11.63 -4.87 -10.28
C VAL A 229 -10.27 -5.57 -10.09
N LEU A 230 -9.24 -4.78 -9.82
CA LEU A 230 -7.89 -5.27 -9.58
C LEU A 230 -7.74 -5.69 -8.11
N GLY A 231 -7.65 -7.01 -7.89
CA GLY A 231 -7.74 -7.62 -6.57
C GLY A 231 -9.13 -8.21 -6.33
N ASN A 232 -9.49 -8.40 -5.07
CA ASN A 232 -10.79 -8.90 -4.65
C ASN A 232 -11.02 -8.50 -3.19
N ASN A 233 -11.48 -7.28 -2.95
CA ASN A 233 -11.78 -6.71 -1.65
C ASN A 233 -12.93 -5.71 -1.76
N MET A 234 -13.63 -5.43 -0.67
CA MET A 234 -14.82 -4.56 -0.71
C MET A 234 -14.47 -3.08 -0.55
N HIS A 235 -13.67 -2.74 0.47
CA HIS A 235 -13.47 -1.34 0.89
C HIS A 235 -12.16 -1.11 1.65
N VAL A 236 -11.07 -1.80 1.30
CA VAL A 236 -9.75 -1.47 1.88
C VAL A 236 -9.34 -0.03 1.59
N ALA A 237 -9.88 0.57 0.52
CA ALA A 237 -9.74 1.98 0.19
C ALA A 237 -10.22 2.91 1.31
N ASN A 238 -11.31 2.57 2.02
CA ASN A 238 -11.83 3.36 3.13
C ASN A 238 -10.87 3.36 4.32
N ALA A 239 -10.32 2.18 4.67
CA ALA A 239 -9.28 2.09 5.69
C ALA A 239 -8.04 2.91 5.28
N LEU A 240 -7.55 2.73 4.06
CA LEU A 240 -6.38 3.46 3.55
C LEU A 240 -6.59 4.97 3.63
N ALA A 241 -7.68 5.50 3.07
CA ALA A 241 -7.97 6.93 3.08
C ALA A 241 -8.00 7.48 4.51
N ALA A 242 -8.70 6.81 5.42
CA ALA A 242 -8.86 7.26 6.79
C ALA A 242 -7.54 7.29 7.58
N LEU A 243 -6.74 6.22 7.48
CA LEU A 243 -5.44 6.14 8.14
C LEU A 243 -4.40 7.05 7.47
N TYR A 244 -4.45 7.24 6.15
CA TYR A 244 -3.48 8.06 5.41
C TYR A 244 -3.63 9.52 5.78
N LEU A 245 -4.86 10.03 5.83
CA LEU A 245 -5.15 11.39 6.29
C LEU A 245 -4.72 11.59 7.75
N ALA A 246 -5.00 10.61 8.62
CA ALA A 246 -4.65 10.68 10.04
C ALA A 246 -3.13 10.66 10.29
N THR A 247 -2.36 9.94 9.47
CA THR A 247 -0.92 9.72 9.67
C THR A 247 -0.02 10.50 8.72
N GLY A 248 -0.60 11.32 7.82
CA GLY A 248 0.15 12.23 6.94
C GLY A 248 0.80 11.55 5.74
N GLN A 249 0.16 10.50 5.23
CA GLN A 249 0.56 9.82 4.00
C GLN A 249 0.01 10.55 2.77
N ASP A 250 0.47 10.18 1.58
CA ASP A 250 -0.10 10.69 0.32
C ASP A 250 -1.46 10.01 0.06
N ALA A 251 -2.55 10.74 0.29
CA ALA A 251 -3.91 10.24 0.08
C ALA A 251 -4.19 9.85 -1.38
N ALA A 252 -3.49 10.41 -2.36
CA ALA A 252 -3.65 10.01 -3.75
C ALA A 252 -3.15 8.57 -3.98
N CYS A 253 -2.26 8.07 -3.14
CA CYS A 253 -1.81 6.68 -3.20
C CYS A 253 -2.91 5.69 -2.79
N VAL A 254 -4.06 6.11 -2.26
CA VAL A 254 -5.21 5.20 -2.06
C VAL A 254 -5.59 4.51 -3.38
N ALA A 255 -5.50 5.23 -4.50
CA ALA A 255 -5.85 4.70 -5.82
C ALA A 255 -4.99 3.48 -6.24
N GLU A 256 -3.69 3.50 -5.96
CA GLU A 256 -2.80 2.35 -6.25
C GLU A 256 -2.80 1.30 -5.13
N ASN A 257 -3.01 1.73 -3.88
CA ASN A 257 -2.84 0.86 -2.71
C ASN A 257 -4.11 0.07 -2.38
N SER A 258 -5.26 0.42 -2.97
CA SER A 258 -6.54 -0.28 -2.81
C SER A 258 -6.61 -1.64 -3.50
N VAL A 259 -5.52 -2.06 -4.15
CA VAL A 259 -5.34 -3.41 -4.68
C VAL A 259 -5.08 -4.36 -3.51
N GLY A 260 -6.07 -5.19 -3.19
CA GLY A 260 -5.98 -6.19 -2.11
C GLY A 260 -6.80 -7.42 -2.43
N ILE A 261 -6.38 -8.59 -1.93
CA ILE A 261 -7.09 -9.86 -2.12
C ILE A 261 -7.51 -10.40 -0.76
N VAL A 262 -8.82 -10.57 -0.58
CA VAL A 262 -9.44 -11.16 0.60
C VAL A 262 -9.87 -12.59 0.31
N SER A 263 -9.75 -13.45 1.33
CA SER A 263 -10.38 -14.76 1.32
C SER A 263 -10.95 -15.13 2.68
N TYR A 264 -11.99 -15.96 2.62
CA TYR A 264 -12.68 -16.51 3.78
C TYR A 264 -12.65 -18.03 3.68
N GLU A 265 -12.29 -18.69 4.77
CA GLU A 265 -12.26 -20.14 4.87
C GLU A 265 -12.89 -20.58 6.18
N LYS A 266 -13.88 -21.47 6.08
CA LYS A 266 -14.44 -22.13 7.26
C LYS A 266 -13.43 -23.13 7.81
N ARG A 267 -13.15 -23.03 9.11
CA ARG A 267 -12.28 -23.95 9.86
C ARG A 267 -13.10 -24.77 10.85
N ASN A 268 -12.42 -25.71 11.51
CA ASN A 268 -13.00 -26.56 12.54
C ASN A 268 -13.76 -25.72 13.58
N ASN A 269 -14.87 -26.25 14.10
CA ASN A 269 -15.75 -25.58 15.08
C ASN A 269 -16.51 -24.35 14.57
N ASP A 270 -16.71 -24.25 13.24
CA ASP A 270 -17.43 -23.12 12.62
C ASP A 270 -16.71 -21.77 12.82
N ASP A 271 -15.40 -21.83 13.04
CA ASP A 271 -14.51 -20.67 13.05
C ASP A 271 -14.26 -20.20 11.61
N LEU A 272 -13.99 -18.91 11.45
CA LEU A 272 -13.70 -18.30 10.16
C LEU A 272 -12.24 -17.84 10.12
N LEU A 273 -11.46 -18.43 9.23
CA LEU A 273 -10.18 -17.87 8.84
C LEU A 273 -10.43 -16.79 7.79
N VAL A 274 -10.02 -15.56 8.09
CA VAL A 274 -9.97 -14.45 7.14
C VAL A 274 -8.52 -14.11 6.83
N LEU A 275 -8.24 -13.88 5.55
CA LEU A 275 -6.92 -13.51 5.04
C LEU A 275 -7.06 -12.26 4.17
N LEU A 276 -6.11 -11.33 4.28
CA LEU A 276 -5.98 -10.18 3.41
C LEU A 276 -4.53 -10.05 2.96
N SER A 277 -4.28 -10.01 1.66
CA SER A 277 -2.98 -9.67 1.08
C SER A 277 -3.06 -8.30 0.42
N MET A 278 -2.22 -7.37 0.84
CA MET A 278 -2.07 -6.03 0.26
C MET A 278 -0.64 -5.90 -0.30
N PRO A 279 -0.43 -6.09 -1.61
CA PRO A 279 0.90 -6.06 -2.24
C PRO A 279 1.47 -4.65 -2.41
N SER A 280 0.67 -3.61 -2.14
CA SER A 280 1.06 -2.23 -2.33
C SER A 280 0.54 -1.32 -1.25
N ILE A 281 1.28 -1.18 -0.16
CA ILE A 281 1.02 -0.15 0.85
C ILE A 281 2.19 0.83 0.78
N THR A 282 2.05 1.91 -0.01
CA THR A 282 3.05 2.97 -0.12
C THR A 282 2.90 3.97 1.03
N VAL A 283 3.66 3.76 2.12
CA VAL A 283 3.62 4.62 3.33
C VAL A 283 5.02 4.93 3.86
N GLY A 284 5.12 5.98 4.65
CA GLY A 284 6.33 6.35 5.38
C GLY A 284 6.02 6.98 6.74
N THR A 285 7.05 7.08 7.57
CA THR A 285 7.01 7.70 8.90
C THR A 285 7.94 8.91 9.01
N VAL A 286 8.65 9.21 7.91
CA VAL A 286 9.47 10.41 7.73
C VAL A 286 9.16 11.07 6.37
N GLY A 287 9.30 12.39 6.32
CA GLY A 287 9.09 13.19 5.10
C GLY A 287 7.62 13.47 4.77
N GLY A 288 7.38 14.29 3.74
CA GLY A 288 6.03 14.64 3.30
C GLY A 288 5.16 15.23 4.41
N GLY A 289 3.93 14.72 4.54
CA GLY A 289 2.94 15.14 5.54
C GLY A 289 3.19 14.60 6.96
N THR A 290 4.02 13.57 7.13
CA THR A 290 4.28 12.91 8.43
C THR A 290 4.91 13.84 9.48
N ARG A 291 5.52 14.95 9.04
CA ARG A 291 6.12 15.97 9.91
C ARG A 291 5.13 17.02 10.42
N LEU A 292 3.89 17.02 9.93
CA LEU A 292 2.85 17.91 10.43
C LEU A 292 2.49 17.52 11.87
N LYS A 293 2.29 18.51 12.75
CA LYS A 293 2.21 18.28 14.21
C LYS A 293 1.17 17.22 14.61
N LYS A 294 -0.04 17.26 14.03
CA LYS A 294 -1.12 16.31 14.36
C LYS A 294 -0.83 14.92 13.82
N GLN A 295 -0.40 14.82 12.57
CA GLN A 295 -0.02 13.56 11.92
C GLN A 295 1.16 12.90 12.62
N ARG A 296 2.14 13.70 13.07
CA ARG A 296 3.28 13.21 13.85
C ARG A 296 2.86 12.65 15.20
N ALA A 297 1.99 13.35 15.93
CA ALA A 297 1.44 12.84 17.19
C ALA A 297 0.68 11.51 17.00
N ASN A 298 -0.05 11.37 15.89
CA ASN A 298 -0.73 10.12 15.54
C ASN A 298 0.25 8.98 15.25
N LEU A 299 1.36 9.25 14.56
CA LEU A 299 2.44 8.28 14.37
C LEU A 299 3.11 7.90 15.70
N GLU A 300 3.27 8.85 16.63
CA GLU A 300 3.79 8.61 17.97
C GLU A 300 2.84 7.74 18.81
N MET A 301 1.54 7.98 18.72
CA MET A 301 0.51 7.14 19.34
C MET A 301 0.56 5.68 18.86
N LEU A 302 0.89 5.46 17.59
CA LEU A 302 1.10 4.12 17.03
C LEU A 302 2.50 3.54 17.33
N GLY A 303 3.41 4.34 17.91
CA GLY A 303 4.81 3.98 18.10
C GLY A 303 5.54 3.75 16.77
N CYS A 304 5.25 4.56 15.75
CA CYS A 304 5.77 4.47 14.39
C CYS A 304 6.71 5.65 14.08
N THR A 305 7.82 5.78 14.81
CA THR A 305 8.71 6.95 14.73
C THR A 305 10.21 6.66 14.68
N GLY A 306 10.61 5.39 14.60
CA GLY A 306 12.01 4.94 14.65
C GLY A 306 12.39 3.97 13.54
N LYS A 307 13.31 3.06 13.86
CA LYS A 307 13.73 2.00 12.94
C LYS A 307 12.57 1.03 12.65
N ASP A 308 12.43 0.63 11.39
CA ASP A 308 11.40 -0.30 10.89
C ASP A 308 9.94 0.19 11.10
N SER A 309 9.79 1.48 11.36
CA SER A 309 8.50 2.09 11.67
C SER A 309 7.55 2.19 10.47
N SER A 310 8.06 2.34 9.25
CA SER A 310 7.25 2.28 8.02
C SER A 310 6.64 0.89 7.82
N LYS A 311 7.42 -0.16 8.11
CA LYS A 311 6.96 -1.56 8.04
C LYS A 311 5.93 -1.86 9.12
N LYS A 312 6.17 -1.40 10.35
CA LYS A 312 5.19 -1.47 11.45
C LYS A 312 3.89 -0.76 11.09
N LEU A 313 3.98 0.45 10.52
CA LEU A 313 2.81 1.20 10.08
C LEU A 313 2.04 0.44 8.98
N ALA A 314 2.73 -0.14 8.01
CA ALA A 314 2.10 -0.95 6.96
C ALA A 314 1.37 -2.17 7.53
N GLU A 315 1.92 -2.83 8.56
CA GLU A 315 1.24 -3.93 9.25
C GLU A 315 -0.01 -3.48 10.01
N ILE A 316 0.06 -2.34 10.71
CA ILE A 316 -1.11 -1.75 11.39
C ILE A 316 -2.20 -1.41 10.38
N ILE A 317 -1.85 -0.84 9.23
CA ILE A 317 -2.80 -0.50 8.16
C ILE A 317 -3.46 -1.76 7.59
N CYS A 318 -2.68 -2.78 7.25
CA CYS A 318 -3.20 -4.03 6.69
C CYS A 318 -4.11 -4.77 7.68
N ALA A 319 -3.71 -4.83 8.96
CA ALA A 319 -4.56 -5.38 10.02
C ALA A 319 -5.86 -4.56 10.20
N SER A 320 -5.75 -3.23 10.09
CA SER A 320 -6.92 -2.35 10.18
C SER A 320 -7.91 -2.58 9.04
N ALA A 321 -7.39 -2.73 7.82
CA ALA A 321 -8.18 -3.05 6.64
C ALA A 321 -8.85 -4.43 6.74
N LEU A 322 -8.14 -5.47 7.21
CA LEU A 322 -8.73 -6.81 7.39
C LEU A 322 -9.90 -6.79 8.37
N ALA A 323 -9.74 -6.11 9.51
CA ALA A 323 -10.82 -5.99 10.49
C ALA A 323 -12.04 -5.25 9.93
N LEU A 324 -11.80 -4.20 9.14
CA LEU A 324 -12.85 -3.44 8.50
C LEU A 324 -13.58 -4.25 7.40
N GLU A 325 -12.85 -5.02 6.58
CA GLU A 325 -13.42 -5.98 5.61
C GLU A 325 -14.33 -6.99 6.31
N LEU A 326 -13.84 -7.60 7.39
CA LEU A 326 -14.59 -8.58 8.18
C LEU A 326 -15.89 -7.99 8.74
N SER A 327 -15.83 -6.76 9.26
CA SER A 327 -17.01 -6.06 9.78
C SER A 327 -18.04 -5.80 8.67
N LEU A 328 -17.61 -5.34 7.49
CA LEU A 328 -18.51 -5.08 6.38
C LEU A 328 -19.15 -6.36 5.83
N ALA A 329 -18.34 -7.41 5.64
CA ALA A 329 -18.83 -8.71 5.19
C ALA A 329 -19.98 -9.23 6.07
N GLY A 330 -19.84 -9.09 7.39
CA GLY A 330 -20.92 -9.40 8.34
C GLY A 330 -22.19 -8.57 8.11
N ALA A 331 -22.05 -7.24 7.98
CA ALA A 331 -23.21 -6.35 7.77
C ALA A 331 -23.96 -6.60 6.46
N ILE A 332 -23.24 -6.95 5.39
CA ILE A 332 -23.86 -7.29 4.09
C ILE A 332 -24.64 -8.60 4.23
N GLY A 333 -24.08 -9.60 4.92
CA GLY A 333 -24.74 -10.89 5.13
C GLY A 333 -26.01 -10.82 5.99
N THR A 334 -26.22 -9.76 6.76
CA THR A 334 -27.36 -9.61 7.69
C THR A 334 -28.30 -8.45 7.36
N ASP A 335 -28.21 -7.87 6.16
CA ASP A 335 -29.01 -6.70 5.71
C ASP A 335 -28.90 -5.45 6.60
N GLU A 336 -27.88 -5.38 7.47
CA GLU A 336 -27.64 -4.24 8.37
C GLU A 336 -26.93 -3.08 7.66
N PHE A 337 -26.39 -3.34 6.46
CA PHE A 337 -25.60 -2.37 5.70
C PHE A 337 -26.42 -1.12 5.33
N ALA A 338 -27.63 -1.29 4.80
CA ALA A 338 -28.49 -0.18 4.38
C ALA A 338 -29.01 0.61 5.58
N GLN A 339 -29.40 -0.08 6.67
CA GLN A 339 -29.91 0.56 7.88
C GLN A 339 -28.85 1.39 8.60
N SER A 340 -27.63 0.87 8.72
CA SER A 340 -26.52 1.58 9.38
C SER A 340 -26.14 2.89 8.66
N HIS A 341 -26.17 2.90 7.33
CA HIS A 341 -25.94 4.11 6.55
C HIS A 341 -27.08 5.13 6.68
N ALA A 342 -28.33 4.66 6.75
CA ALA A 342 -29.50 5.53 6.91
C ALA A 342 -29.52 6.26 8.26
N ASP A 343 -29.07 5.60 9.33
CA ASP A 343 -29.15 6.13 10.70
C ASP A 343 -27.99 7.08 11.06
N TYR A 344 -26.79 6.86 10.50
CA TYR A 344 -25.56 7.52 10.94
C TYR A 344 -24.74 8.17 9.81
N GLY A 345 -25.10 7.95 8.54
CA GLY A 345 -24.40 8.47 7.36
C GLY A 345 -25.09 9.65 6.68
N ARG A 346 -26.01 10.34 7.38
CA ARG A 346 -26.77 11.48 6.85
C ARG A 346 -26.20 12.83 7.27
#